data_AF-K6G9K4-F1
#
_entry.id   AF-K6G9K4-F1
#
_cell.length_a   1.000
_cell.length_b   1.000
_cell.length_c   1.000
_cell.angle_alpha   90.00
_cell.angle_beta   90.00
_cell.angle_gamma   90.00
#
_symmetry.space_group_name_H-M   'P 1'
#
loop_
_entity.id
_entity.type
_entity.pdbx_description
1 polymer ?
#
loop_
_entity_poly.entity_id
_entity_poly.type
_entity_poly.pdbx_seq_one_letter_code
_entity_poly.pdbx_strand_id
1 'polypeptide(L)'
;MSSLEHKRQKSSFWLSASRDQARDTGMALTLVALIVFFATREIRYATIATAILLLDMIWPSFFKPLAKVWFGLSHVLGTVMSKVILALAFFLVLTPMGLLRSILGKDPMRVRQFKQGTDSVFRVRDHTFTAADVEQPF
;
A
#
# COMPACT_ATOMS: atom_id res chain seq x y z
N MET A 1 -21.44 24.06 -25.33
CA MET A 1 -21.58 23.94 -23.86
C MET A 1 -22.34 22.66 -23.49
N SER A 2 -21.80 21.47 -23.81
CA SER A 2 -22.42 20.17 -23.48
C SER A 2 -21.31 19.11 -23.37
N SER A 3 -20.39 19.29 -22.42
CA SER A 3 -19.25 18.39 -22.24
C SER A 3 -18.77 18.36 -20.78
N LEU A 4 -19.69 18.34 -19.81
CA LEU A 4 -19.32 18.45 -18.40
C LEU A 4 -20.13 17.55 -17.46
N GLU A 5 -20.44 16.29 -17.80
CA GLU A 5 -21.02 15.42 -16.78
C GLU A 5 -20.78 13.92 -16.99
N HIS A 6 -19.53 13.53 -17.22
CA HIS A 6 -19.11 12.15 -16.96
C HIS A 6 -19.02 11.94 -15.44
N LYS A 7 -20.17 11.80 -14.78
CA LYS A 7 -20.30 11.48 -13.37
C LYS A 7 -19.63 10.12 -13.14
N ARG A 8 -18.36 10.14 -12.75
CA ARG A 8 -17.55 8.96 -12.42
C ARG A 8 -18.23 8.24 -11.26
N GLN A 9 -19.09 7.29 -11.61
CA GLN A 9 -19.79 6.42 -10.69
C GLN A 9 -18.72 5.69 -9.89
N LYS A 10 -18.48 6.14 -8.65
CA LYS A 10 -17.78 5.37 -7.62
C LYS A 10 -18.69 4.19 -7.29
N SER A 11 -18.76 3.24 -8.21
CA SER A 11 -19.30 1.92 -7.96
C SER A 11 -18.51 1.38 -6.78
N SER A 12 -19.21 1.12 -5.69
CA SER A 12 -18.68 0.37 -4.57
C SER A 12 -18.40 -1.05 -5.07
N PHE A 13 -17.21 -1.26 -5.63
CA PHE A 13 -16.64 -2.57 -5.97
C PHE A 13 -16.66 -3.56 -4.79
N TRP A 14 -16.90 -3.05 -3.58
CA TRP A 14 -17.00 -3.69 -2.27
C TRP A 14 -18.00 -4.85 -2.09
N LEU A 15 -18.82 -5.24 -3.10
CA LEU A 15 -19.86 -6.27 -2.89
C LEU A 15 -19.99 -7.38 -3.93
N SER A 16 -19.26 -7.37 -5.05
CA SER A 16 -19.37 -8.46 -6.02
C SER A 16 -18.22 -9.45 -5.85
N ALA A 17 -18.38 -10.42 -4.95
CA ALA A 17 -17.60 -11.65 -5.04
C ALA A 17 -17.93 -12.31 -6.39
N SER A 18 -17.08 -12.06 -7.40
CA SER A 18 -17.31 -12.57 -8.76
C SER A 18 -17.27 -14.09 -8.74
N ARG A 19 -17.90 -14.72 -9.74
CA ARG A 19 -17.86 -16.18 -9.90
C ARG A 19 -16.41 -16.70 -9.99
N ASP A 20 -15.52 -15.87 -10.53
CA ASP A 20 -14.09 -16.16 -10.65
C ASP A 20 -13.40 -16.14 -9.28
N GLN A 21 -13.70 -15.15 -8.43
CA GLN A 21 -13.16 -15.09 -7.07
C GLN A 21 -13.58 -16.27 -6.19
N ALA A 22 -14.80 -16.79 -6.40
CA ALA A 22 -15.26 -17.98 -5.70
C ALA A 22 -14.48 -19.22 -6.13
N ARG A 23 -14.21 -19.39 -7.44
CA ARG A 23 -13.36 -20.46 -7.97
C ARG A 23 -11.90 -20.34 -7.50
N ASP A 24 -11.34 -19.14 -7.51
CA ASP A 24 -9.97 -18.90 -7.03
C ASP A 24 -9.83 -19.26 -5.54
N THR A 25 -10.87 -18.98 -4.74
CA THR A 25 -10.90 -19.36 -3.33
C THR A 25 -11.00 -20.89 -3.17
N GLY A 26 -11.82 -21.55 -4.00
CA GLY A 26 -11.90 -23.01 -4.03
C GLY A 26 -10.59 -23.68 -4.41
N MET A 27 -9.92 -23.18 -5.46
CA MET A 27 -8.58 -23.63 -5.88
C MET A 27 -7.52 -23.39 -4.80
N ALA A 28 -7.58 -22.26 -4.08
CA ALA A 28 -6.67 -22.01 -2.97
C ALA A 28 -6.89 -23.00 -1.81
N LEU A 29 -8.15 -23.30 -1.46
CA LEU A 29 -8.47 -24.27 -0.40
C LEU A 29 -8.01 -25.68 -0.76
N THR A 30 -8.18 -26.10 -2.01
CA THR A 30 -7.72 -27.42 -2.46
C THR A 30 -6.20 -27.52 -2.44
N LEU A 31 -5.50 -26.46 -2.85
CA LEU A 31 -4.03 -26.37 -2.73
C LEU A 31 -3.57 -26.48 -1.28
N VAL A 32 -4.20 -25.75 -0.35
CA VAL A 32 -3.88 -25.84 1.08
C VAL A 32 -4.08 -27.26 1.60
N ALA A 33 -5.19 -27.91 1.23
CA ALA A 33 -5.46 -29.28 1.64
C ALA A 33 -4.43 -30.29 1.08
N LEU A 34 -3.94 -30.10 -0.16
CA LEU A 34 -2.87 -30.90 -0.74
C LEU A 34 -1.51 -30.67 -0.05
N ILE A 35 -1.19 -29.43 0.33
CA ILE A 35 0.02 -29.11 1.10
C ILE A 35 -0.03 -29.81 2.47
N VAL A 36 -1.18 -29.78 3.15
CA VAL A 36 -1.39 -30.47 4.42
C VAL A 36 -1.28 -31.99 4.25
N PHE A 37 -1.84 -32.55 3.18
CA PHE A 37 -1.67 -33.98 2.85
C PHE A 37 -0.20 -34.35 2.68
N PHE A 38 0.58 -33.54 1.96
CA PHE A 38 2.00 -33.80 1.76
C PHE A 38 2.79 -33.73 3.07
N ALA A 39 2.40 -32.85 3.99
CA ALA A 39 3.01 -32.70 5.31
C ALA A 39 2.63 -33.81 6.31
N THR A 40 1.40 -34.33 6.25
CA THR A 40 0.88 -35.31 7.24
C THR A 40 0.81 -36.75 6.75
N ARG A 41 0.91 -37.01 5.42
CA ARG A 41 0.75 -38.34 4.76
C ARG A 41 -0.51 -39.13 5.11
N GLU A 42 -1.47 -38.50 5.79
CA GLU A 42 -2.71 -39.13 6.24
C GLU A 42 -3.78 -39.07 5.13
N ILE A 43 -4.22 -40.24 4.66
CA ILE A 43 -5.15 -40.40 3.51
C ILE A 43 -6.49 -39.68 3.70
N ARG A 44 -6.89 -39.45 4.96
CA ARG A 44 -8.12 -38.76 5.36
C ARG A 44 -8.19 -37.31 4.87
N TYR A 45 -7.05 -36.63 4.74
CA TYR A 45 -7.02 -35.27 4.23
C TYR A 45 -7.12 -35.21 2.70
N ALA A 46 -6.67 -36.25 2.00
CA ALA A 46 -6.83 -36.35 0.54
C ALA A 46 -8.30 -36.55 0.13
N THR A 47 -9.09 -37.31 0.89
CA THR A 47 -10.53 -37.48 0.62
C THR A 47 -11.29 -36.18 0.83
N ILE A 48 -10.97 -35.43 1.90
CA ILE A 48 -11.56 -34.12 2.18
C ILE A 48 -11.15 -33.10 1.10
N ALA A 49 -9.89 -33.06 0.68
CA ALA A 49 -9.41 -32.21 -0.40
C ALA A 49 -10.15 -32.48 -1.71
N THR A 50 -10.33 -33.76 -2.06
CA THR A 50 -11.03 -34.19 -3.27
C THR A 50 -12.52 -33.82 -3.20
N ALA A 51 -13.17 -34.01 -2.05
CA ALA A 51 -14.56 -33.63 -1.86
C ALA A 51 -14.77 -32.11 -1.99
N ILE A 52 -13.86 -31.30 -1.43
CA ILE A 52 -13.88 -29.84 -1.56
C ILE A 52 -13.66 -29.43 -3.03
N LEU A 53 -12.74 -30.08 -3.73
CA LEU A 53 -12.45 -29.80 -5.15
C LEU A 53 -13.66 -30.13 -6.04
N LEU A 54 -14.30 -31.27 -5.82
CA LEU A 54 -15.52 -31.64 -6.54
C LEU A 54 -16.67 -30.68 -6.23
N LEU A 55 -16.81 -30.25 -4.97
CA LEU A 55 -17.83 -29.28 -4.56
C LEU A 55 -17.58 -27.90 -5.20
N ASP A 56 -16.33 -27.46 -5.28
CA ASP A 56 -15.96 -26.23 -5.98
C ASP A 56 -16.26 -26.30 -7.48
N MET A 57 -15.99 -27.45 -8.11
CA MET A 57 -16.24 -27.65 -9.53
C MET A 57 -17.74 -27.69 -9.86
N ILE A 58 -18.55 -28.34 -9.00
CA ILE A 58 -20.00 -28.49 -9.19
C ILE A 58 -20.76 -27.21 -8.82
N TRP A 59 -20.41 -26.59 -7.68
CA TRP A 59 -21.13 -25.44 -7.15
C TRP A 59 -20.18 -24.39 -6.54
N PRO A 60 -19.45 -23.62 -7.38
CA PRO A 60 -18.54 -22.58 -6.90
C PRO A 60 -19.28 -21.45 -6.18
N SER A 61 -20.59 -21.28 -6.43
CA SER A 61 -21.41 -20.28 -5.75
C SER A 61 -21.53 -20.50 -4.23
N PHE A 62 -21.24 -21.69 -3.70
CA PHE A 62 -21.31 -21.98 -2.26
C PHE A 62 -20.16 -21.29 -1.50
N PHE A 63 -19.02 -21.09 -2.17
CA PHE A 63 -17.86 -20.41 -1.60
C PHE A 63 -17.93 -18.88 -1.69
N LYS A 64 -18.96 -18.31 -2.34
CA LYS A 64 -19.15 -16.84 -2.44
C LYS A 64 -19.17 -16.09 -1.10
N PRO A 65 -19.91 -16.51 -0.05
CA PRO A 65 -19.87 -15.81 1.24
C PRO A 65 -18.47 -15.85 1.86
N LEU A 66 -17.77 -16.98 1.75
CA LEU A 66 -16.41 -17.12 2.26
C LEU A 66 -15.42 -16.25 1.48
N ALA A 67 -15.50 -16.27 0.15
CA ALA A 67 -14.72 -15.41 -0.73
C ALA A 67 -14.96 -13.93 -0.41
N LYS A 68 -16.22 -13.52 -0.18
CA LYS A 68 -16.55 -12.14 0.19
C LYS A 68 -15.86 -11.71 1.49
N VAL A 69 -15.87 -12.55 2.51
CA VAL A 69 -15.18 -12.28 3.78
C VAL A 69 -13.66 -12.25 3.59
N TRP A 70 -13.11 -13.23 2.86
CA TRP A 70 -11.68 -13.36 2.61
C TRP A 70 -11.11 -12.18 1.80
N PHE A 71 -11.74 -11.83 0.69
CA PHE A 71 -11.33 -10.69 -0.14
C PHE A 71 -11.57 -9.35 0.57
N GLY A 72 -12.67 -9.24 1.34
CA GLY A 72 -12.91 -8.08 2.20
C GLY A 72 -11.80 -7.87 3.22
N LEU A 73 -11.40 -8.93 3.93
CA LEU A 73 -10.29 -8.91 4.88
C LEU A 73 -8.97 -8.56 4.19
N SER A 74 -8.66 -9.21 3.06
CA SER A 74 -7.45 -8.96 2.29
C SER A 74 -7.34 -7.50 1.84
N HIS A 75 -8.46 -6.86 1.51
CA HIS A 75 -8.48 -5.46 1.11
C HIS A 75 -8.22 -4.51 2.29
N VAL A 76 -8.83 -4.77 3.44
CA VAL A 76 -8.55 -4.02 4.68
C VAL A 76 -7.07 -4.16 5.04
N LEU A 77 -6.56 -5.40 5.01
CA LEU A 77 -5.16 -5.69 5.26
C LEU A 77 -4.26 -4.95 4.28
N GLY A 78 -4.57 -4.96 2.97
CA GLY A 78 -3.81 -4.23 1.96
C GLY A 78 -3.76 -2.72 2.21
N THR A 79 -4.89 -2.14 2.63
CA THR A 79 -4.98 -0.70 2.96
C THR A 79 -4.12 -0.35 4.18
N VAL A 80 -4.14 -1.20 5.21
CA VAL A 80 -3.31 -1.03 6.40
C VAL A 80 -1.83 -1.24 6.04
N MET A 81 -1.52 -2.28 5.27
CA MET A 81 -0.15 -2.62 4.86
C MET A 81 0.50 -1.50 4.04
N SER A 82 -0.24 -0.83 3.16
CA SER A 82 0.28 0.33 2.43
C SER A 82 0.78 1.42 3.38
N LYS A 83 0.02 1.73 4.45
CA LYS A 83 0.42 2.69 5.48
C LYS A 83 1.60 2.18 6.31
N VAL A 84 1.59 0.90 6.66
CA VAL A 84 2.66 0.26 7.45
C VAL A 84 3.99 0.28 6.68
N ILE A 85 3.98 -0.06 5.40
CA ILE A 85 5.18 -0.02 4.54
C ILE A 85 5.71 1.41 4.46
N LEU A 86 4.85 2.41 4.25
CA LEU A 86 5.27 3.80 4.21
C LEU A 86 5.86 4.27 5.56
N ALA A 87 5.22 3.91 6.67
CA ALA A 87 5.72 4.21 8.00
C ALA A 87 7.07 3.54 8.27
N LEU A 88 7.22 2.26 7.92
CA LEU A 88 8.48 1.54 8.03
C LEU A 88 9.57 2.17 7.17
N ALA A 89 9.27 2.52 5.92
CA ALA A 89 10.23 3.24 5.07
C ALA A 89 10.63 4.58 5.70
N PHE A 90 9.68 5.31 6.27
CA PHE A 90 9.97 6.57 6.97
C PHE A 90 10.87 6.35 8.19
N PHE A 91 10.58 5.37 9.03
CA PHE A 91 11.34 5.11 10.26
C PHE A 91 12.68 4.43 10.02
N LEU A 92 12.80 3.57 9.00
CA LEU A 92 14.03 2.83 8.71
C LEU A 92 14.97 3.55 7.75
N VAL A 93 14.46 4.46 6.91
CA VAL A 93 15.29 5.16 5.91
C VAL A 93 15.35 6.65 6.19
N LEU A 94 14.20 7.34 6.21
CA LEU A 94 14.18 8.81 6.34
C LEU A 94 14.62 9.28 7.73
N THR A 95 14.16 8.61 8.78
CA THR A 95 14.46 8.97 10.18
C THR A 95 15.95 8.81 10.49
N PRO A 96 16.61 7.68 10.19
CA PRO A 96 18.05 7.56 10.41
C PRO A 96 18.83 8.49 9.49
N MET A 97 18.39 8.75 8.25
CA MET A 97 19.04 9.76 7.39
C MET A 97 18.99 11.16 8.02
N GLY A 98 17.84 11.56 8.56
CA GLY A 98 17.69 12.81 9.28
C GLY A 98 18.53 12.87 10.55
N LEU A 99 18.59 11.77 11.30
CA LEU A 99 19.41 11.66 12.51
C LEU A 99 20.91 11.67 12.18
N LEU A 100 21.35 10.97 11.14
CA LEU A 100 22.73 10.99 10.65
C LEU A 100 23.14 12.41 10.27
N ARG A 101 22.28 13.13 9.55
CA ARG A 101 22.49 14.55 9.21
C ARG A 101 22.56 15.44 10.45
N SER A 102 21.73 15.17 11.45
CA SER A 102 21.72 15.87 12.74
C SER A 102 23.02 15.67 13.52
N ILE A 103 23.51 14.42 13.59
CA ILE A 103 24.78 14.07 14.25
C ILE A 103 25.98 14.65 13.50
N LEU A 104 25.96 14.65 12.16
CA LEU A 104 26.99 15.28 11.32
C LEU A 104 27.02 16.82 11.43
N GLY A 105 26.14 17.43 12.24
CA GLY A 105 26.12 18.88 12.45
C GLY A 105 25.68 19.70 11.24
N LYS A 106 25.12 19.04 10.21
CA LYS A 106 24.61 19.72 9.01
C LYS A 106 23.25 20.30 9.32
N ASP A 107 23.25 21.55 9.79
CA ASP A 107 22.06 22.39 9.97
C ASP A 107 21.95 23.43 8.83
N PRO A 108 21.49 23.04 7.62
CA PRO A 108 21.42 23.97 6.49
C PRO A 108 20.34 25.04 6.66
N MET A 109 19.42 24.89 7.62
CA MET A 109 18.45 25.93 7.95
C MET A 109 18.89 26.80 9.12
N ARG A 110 20.08 26.56 9.70
CA ARG A 110 20.60 27.26 10.89
C ARG A 110 19.54 27.36 12.00
N VAL A 111 18.68 26.34 12.14
CA VAL A 111 17.53 26.33 13.06
C VAL A 111 17.98 26.53 14.50
N ARG A 112 19.15 26.00 14.87
CA ARG A 112 19.73 26.20 16.20
C ARG A 112 20.11 27.65 16.49
N GLN A 113 20.33 28.47 15.47
CA GLN A 113 20.78 29.86 15.61
C GLN A 113 19.60 30.83 15.51
N PHE A 114 18.43 30.34 15.10
CA PHE A 114 17.23 31.14 14.93
C PHE A 114 16.73 31.64 16.30
N LYS A 115 16.63 32.97 16.45
CA LYS A 115 16.21 33.70 17.68
C LYS A 115 17.16 33.63 18.89
N GLN A 116 18.37 33.10 18.75
CA GLN A 116 19.34 33.05 19.86
C GLN A 116 20.30 34.26 19.91
N GLY A 117 20.27 35.15 18.91
CA GLY A 117 21.11 36.35 18.86
C GLY A 117 20.52 37.45 17.98
N THR A 118 21.27 38.55 17.86
CA THR A 118 20.89 39.74 17.07
C THR A 118 21.22 39.61 15.58
N ASP A 119 22.04 38.62 15.21
CA ASP A 119 22.47 38.39 13.82
C ASP A 119 21.42 37.68 12.97
N SER A 120 21.40 38.04 11.68
CA SER A 120 20.51 37.41 10.69
C SER A 120 20.97 35.98 10.36
N VAL A 121 20.05 35.03 10.45
CA VAL A 121 20.26 33.65 9.98
C VAL A 121 20.19 33.54 8.46
N PHE A 122 19.60 34.52 7.77
CA PHE A 122 19.50 34.52 6.32
C PHE A 122 20.87 34.75 5.69
N ARG A 123 21.11 34.07 4.57
CA ARG A 123 22.29 34.34 3.75
C ARG A 123 22.04 35.60 2.95
N VAL A 124 22.85 36.63 3.16
CA VAL A 124 22.85 37.83 2.32
C VAL A 124 23.24 37.40 0.91
N ARG A 125 22.41 37.76 -0.07
CA ARG A 125 22.71 37.60 -1.48
C ARG A 125 23.03 38.97 -2.04
N ASP A 126 24.31 39.27 -2.15
CA ASP A 126 24.81 40.46 -2.85
C ASP A 126 24.76 40.24 -4.36
N HIS A 127 23.57 39.94 -4.88
CA HIS A 127 23.35 39.90 -6.32
C HIS A 127 22.97 41.31 -6.79
N THR A 128 23.83 41.91 -7.62
CA THR A 128 23.50 43.11 -8.36
C THR A 128 22.58 42.76 -9.53
N PHE A 129 21.29 42.98 -9.33
CA PHE A 129 20.26 42.76 -10.34
C PHE A 129 20.58 43.55 -11.62
N THR A 130 20.60 42.83 -12.74
CA THR A 130 20.77 43.41 -14.08
C THR A 130 19.47 43.32 -14.88
N ALA A 131 19.32 44.13 -15.93
CA ALA A 131 18.11 44.13 -16.77
C ALA A 131 17.80 42.74 -17.36
N ALA A 132 18.84 41.95 -17.66
CA ALA A 132 18.70 40.58 -18.14
C ALA A 132 18.00 39.64 -17.14
N ASP A 133 18.17 39.86 -15.82
CA ASP A 133 17.51 39.06 -14.78
C ASP A 133 16.00 39.35 -14.69
N VAL A 134 15.57 40.52 -15.16
CA VAL A 134 14.13 40.89 -15.21
C VAL A 134 13.47 40.28 -16.43
N GLU A 135 14.20 40.17 -17.53
CA GLU A 135 13.73 39.54 -18.77
C GLU A 135 13.70 38.00 -18.67
N GLN A 136 14.57 37.39 -17.87
CA GLN A 136 14.60 35.95 -17.59
C GLN A 136 14.61 35.63 -16.10
N PRO A 137 13.43 35.67 -15.45
CA PRO A 137 13.31 35.52 -13.99
C PRO A 137 13.42 34.07 -13.46
N PHE A 138 13.57 33.05 -14.32
CA PHE A 138 13.59 31.62 -13.93
C PHE A 138 14.81 30.89 -14.47
#